data_AF-A0A969LGK3-F1
#
_entry.id   AF-A0A969LGK3-F1
#
_cell.length_a   1.000
_cell.length_b   1.000
_cell.length_c   1.000
_cell.angle_alpha   90.00
_cell.angle_beta   90.00
_cell.angle_gamma   90.00
#
_symmetry.space_group_name_H-M   'P 1'
#
loop_
_entity.id
_entity.type
_entity.pdbx_description
1 polymer ?
#
loop_
_entity_poly.entity_id
_entity_poly.type
_entity_poly.pdbx_seq_one_letter_code
_entity_poly.pdbx_strand_id
1 'polypeptide(L)'
;MNPLLEVAIKLSVALIPGVLNLMVALDELDQQARFLVFFKPIRSLGFWLWVAIQLAFPAVFFWYFLELATKPIQDVANLQFILEEAAGKGIIFIAVMNARVELGPVPLNIKALYKVFVQQAFRLIDRNQADVTSEFWTEFEVALLQRSDDELDAGIRYLENYFALGLRPAQEKKDYEDKLQQIKQEAHRAKKVSALIQVMDVRRQHLARALGWFSCDELKQKFEAGWSAKISS
;
A
#
# COMPACT_ATOMS: atom_id res chain seq x y z
N MET A 1 -8.83 34.00 -25.30
CA MET A 1 -8.26 33.39 -24.08
C MET A 1 -6.88 32.86 -24.41
N ASN A 2 -5.93 32.82 -23.46
CA ASN A 2 -4.58 32.33 -23.73
C ASN A 2 -4.64 30.82 -24.07
N PRO A 3 -4.12 30.35 -25.22
CA PRO A 3 -4.17 28.93 -25.60
C PRO A 3 -3.45 28.01 -24.60
N LEU A 4 -2.42 28.51 -23.91
CA LEU A 4 -1.75 27.75 -22.84
C LEU A 4 -2.66 27.56 -21.63
N LEU A 5 -3.48 28.55 -21.31
CA LEU A 5 -4.45 28.47 -20.21
C LEU A 5 -5.56 27.47 -20.52
N GLU A 6 -6.02 27.42 -21.77
CA GLU A 6 -7.02 26.45 -22.20
C GLU A 6 -6.52 25.01 -22.08
N VAL A 7 -5.31 24.74 -22.56
CA VAL A 7 -4.68 23.42 -22.42
C VAL A 7 -4.47 23.06 -20.96
N ALA A 8 -4.02 24.01 -20.13
CA ALA A 8 -3.83 23.78 -18.70
C ALA A 8 -5.14 23.36 -18.00
N ILE A 9 -6.25 24.04 -18.26
CA ILE A 9 -7.55 23.70 -17.67
C ILE A 9 -8.00 22.30 -18.11
N LYS A 10 -7.88 21.99 -19.41
CA LYS A 10 -8.22 20.66 -19.94
C LYS A 10 -7.39 19.56 -19.28
N LEU A 11 -6.08 19.80 -19.08
CA LEU A 11 -5.20 18.87 -18.38
C LEU A 11 -5.58 18.71 -16.91
N SER A 12 -5.95 19.80 -16.22
CA SER A 12 -6.42 19.74 -14.83
C SER A 12 -7.68 18.87 -14.68
N VAL A 13 -8.65 19.01 -15.59
CA VAL A 13 -9.87 18.18 -15.58
C VAL A 13 -9.54 16.71 -15.88
N ALA A 14 -8.64 16.45 -16.83
CA ALA A 14 -8.18 15.09 -17.13
C ALA A 14 -7.49 14.41 -15.95
N LEU A 15 -6.81 15.16 -15.07
CA LEU A 15 -6.14 14.62 -13.89
C LEU A 15 -7.10 14.21 -12.77
N ILE A 16 -8.35 14.67 -12.76
CA ILE A 16 -9.32 14.38 -11.67
C ILE A 16 -9.51 12.86 -11.45
N PRO A 17 -9.82 12.05 -12.47
CA PRO A 17 -9.86 10.59 -12.34
C PRO A 17 -8.56 9.99 -11.77
N GLY A 18 -7.40 10.52 -12.18
CA GLY A 18 -6.09 10.10 -11.70
C GLY A 18 -5.90 10.36 -10.22
N VAL A 19 -6.30 11.55 -9.73
CA VAL A 19 -6.23 11.91 -8.31
C VAL A 19 -7.14 11.01 -7.48
N LEU A 20 -8.38 10.79 -7.91
CA LEU A 20 -9.30 9.88 -7.23
C LEU A 20 -8.74 8.44 -7.19
N ASN A 21 -8.16 7.97 -8.29
CA ASN A 21 -7.54 6.66 -8.38
C ASN A 21 -6.33 6.55 -7.45
N LEU A 22 -5.47 7.57 -7.40
CA LEU A 22 -4.33 7.64 -6.49
C LEU A 22 -4.77 7.54 -5.02
N MET A 23 -5.86 8.22 -4.62
CA MET A 23 -6.37 8.16 -3.25
C MET A 23 -6.73 6.73 -2.83
N VAL A 24 -7.36 5.95 -3.72
CA VAL A 24 -7.71 4.55 -3.46
C VAL A 24 -6.46 3.66 -3.51
N ALA A 25 -5.58 3.89 -4.48
CA ALA A 25 -4.37 3.09 -4.67
C ALA A 25 -3.37 3.25 -3.50
N LEU A 26 -3.42 4.35 -2.75
CA LEU A 26 -2.57 4.53 -1.56
C LEU A 26 -2.84 3.47 -0.47
N ASP A 27 -4.09 3.03 -0.32
CA ASP A 27 -4.42 1.95 0.61
C ASP A 27 -3.84 0.61 0.14
N GLU A 28 -3.94 0.32 -1.16
CA GLU A 28 -3.32 -0.88 -1.75
C GLU A 28 -1.78 -0.85 -1.62
N LEU A 29 -1.16 0.32 -1.78
CA LEU A 29 0.28 0.50 -1.58
C LEU A 29 0.68 0.22 -0.12
N ASP A 30 -0.07 0.73 0.86
CA ASP A 30 0.22 0.50 2.28
C ASP A 30 0.13 -0.99 2.62
N GLN A 31 -0.90 -1.68 2.11
CA GLN A 31 -1.07 -3.12 2.29
C GLN A 31 0.06 -3.93 1.66
N GLN A 32 0.45 -3.62 0.41
CA GLN A 32 1.52 -4.35 -0.28
C GLN A 32 2.91 -4.05 0.29
N ALA A 33 3.16 -2.81 0.73
CA ALA A 33 4.45 -2.38 1.25
C ALA A 33 4.61 -2.57 2.77
N ARG A 34 3.62 -3.18 3.45
CA ARG A 34 3.59 -3.32 4.91
C ARG A 34 4.84 -4.00 5.49
N PHE A 35 5.35 -5.02 4.80
CA PHE A 35 6.52 -5.78 5.23
C PHE A 35 7.85 -5.09 4.93
N LEU A 36 7.86 -4.04 4.10
CA LEU A 36 9.06 -3.26 3.81
C LEU A 36 9.32 -2.30 4.98
N VAL A 37 9.97 -2.80 6.02
CA VAL A 37 10.11 -2.15 7.33
C VAL A 37 10.72 -0.75 7.25
N PHE A 38 11.60 -0.50 6.28
CA PHE A 38 12.29 0.77 6.09
C PHE A 38 11.78 1.58 4.90
N PHE A 39 10.69 1.16 4.25
CA PHE A 39 10.21 1.83 3.05
C PHE A 39 9.74 3.26 3.35
N LYS A 40 10.28 4.23 2.61
CA LYS A 40 9.86 5.64 2.66
C LYS A 40 9.32 6.02 1.30
N PRO A 41 7.99 6.04 1.10
CA PRO A 41 7.38 6.21 -0.21
C PRO A 41 7.95 7.42 -0.96
N ILE A 42 7.92 8.61 -0.35
CA ILE A 42 8.33 9.89 -0.96
C ILE A 42 9.81 9.90 -1.41
N ARG A 43 10.66 9.03 -0.85
CA ARG A 43 12.09 8.96 -1.22
C ARG A 43 12.40 7.90 -2.27
N SER A 44 11.42 7.08 -2.64
CA SER A 44 11.60 6.00 -3.60
C SER A 44 11.26 6.47 -5.01
N LEU A 45 12.20 6.30 -5.95
CA LEU A 45 11.91 6.51 -7.37
C LEU A 45 10.78 5.60 -7.86
N GLY A 46 10.70 4.38 -7.35
CA GLY A 46 9.62 3.44 -7.66
C GLY A 46 8.25 3.95 -7.20
N PHE A 47 8.18 4.64 -6.05
CA PHE A 47 6.95 5.29 -5.61
C PHE A 47 6.54 6.44 -6.55
N TRP A 48 7.47 7.29 -6.98
CA TRP A 48 7.14 8.36 -7.92
C TRP A 48 6.72 7.85 -9.29
N LEU A 49 7.36 6.77 -9.78
CA LEU A 49 6.89 6.08 -10.98
C LEU A 49 5.47 5.53 -10.77
N TRP A 50 5.22 4.91 -9.62
CA TRP A 50 3.89 4.43 -9.26
C TRP A 50 2.86 5.57 -9.25
N VAL A 51 3.13 6.70 -8.58
CA VAL A 51 2.26 7.89 -8.59
C VAL A 51 2.01 8.39 -10.01
N ALA A 52 3.06 8.47 -10.84
CA ALA A 52 2.94 8.89 -12.22
C ALA A 52 2.00 7.96 -13.01
N ILE A 53 2.09 6.64 -12.81
CA ILE A 53 1.18 5.67 -13.42
C ILE A 53 -0.26 5.88 -12.93
N GLN A 54 -0.46 6.04 -11.62
CA GLN A 54 -1.78 6.24 -11.00
C GLN A 54 -2.48 7.51 -11.51
N LEU A 55 -1.71 8.56 -11.81
CA LEU A 55 -2.24 9.83 -12.33
C LEU A 55 -2.38 9.83 -13.85
N ALA A 56 -1.32 9.45 -14.57
CA ALA A 56 -1.25 9.59 -16.01
C ALA A 56 -2.14 8.58 -16.73
N PHE A 57 -2.24 7.34 -16.24
CA PHE A 57 -3.01 6.31 -16.94
C PHE A 57 -4.50 6.67 -17.02
N PRO A 58 -5.19 7.02 -15.91
CA PRO A 58 -6.57 7.48 -15.97
C PRO A 58 -6.70 8.79 -16.75
N ALA A 59 -5.76 9.73 -16.58
CA ALA A 59 -5.84 11.02 -17.27
C ALA A 59 -5.76 10.88 -18.79
N VAL A 60 -4.84 10.06 -19.29
CA VAL A 60 -4.71 9.77 -20.72
C VAL A 60 -5.95 9.04 -21.24
N PHE A 61 -6.45 8.05 -20.49
CA PHE A 61 -7.68 7.35 -20.85
C PHE A 61 -8.86 8.32 -21.00
N PHE A 62 -9.10 9.19 -20.01
CA PHE A 62 -10.19 10.16 -20.04
C PHE A 62 -10.00 11.25 -21.09
N TRP A 63 -8.76 11.68 -21.33
CA TRP A 63 -8.46 12.64 -22.39
C TRP A 63 -8.94 12.15 -23.75
N TYR A 64 -8.72 10.88 -24.06
CA TYR A 64 -9.17 10.26 -25.30
C TYR A 64 -10.67 9.96 -25.29
N PHE A 65 -11.20 9.32 -24.23
CA PHE A 65 -12.59 8.88 -24.18
C PHE A 65 -13.61 10.01 -24.06
N LEU A 66 -13.25 11.12 -23.41
CA LEU A 66 -14.10 12.31 -23.33
C LEU A 66 -13.79 13.33 -24.42
N GLU A 67 -12.89 13.00 -25.36
CA GLU A 67 -12.49 13.88 -26.46
C GLU A 67 -12.11 15.30 -25.98
N LEU A 68 -11.39 15.40 -24.87
CA LEU A 68 -11.11 16.69 -24.21
C LEU A 68 -10.35 17.67 -25.12
N ALA A 69 -9.59 17.14 -26.09
CA ALA A 69 -8.87 17.95 -27.06
C ALA A 69 -9.80 18.81 -27.94
N THR A 70 -10.91 18.23 -28.39
CA THR A 70 -11.85 18.85 -29.35
C THR A 70 -13.00 19.57 -28.65
N LYS A 71 -13.27 19.27 -27.37
CA LYS A 71 -14.34 19.93 -26.62
C LYS A 71 -14.07 21.43 -26.40
N PRO A 72 -15.12 22.28 -26.51
CA PRO A 72 -15.04 23.68 -26.13
C PRO A 72 -14.67 23.83 -24.65
N ILE A 73 -13.82 24.81 -24.35
CA ILE A 73 -13.33 25.02 -22.98
C ILE A 73 -14.42 25.41 -21.98
N GLN A 74 -15.47 26.12 -22.44
CA GLN A 74 -16.62 26.49 -21.62
C GLN A 74 -17.37 25.26 -21.10
N ASP A 75 -17.43 24.20 -21.91
CA ASP A 75 -18.06 22.94 -21.54
C ASP A 75 -17.18 22.15 -20.56
N VAL A 76 -15.86 22.13 -20.81
CA VAL A 76 -14.90 21.42 -19.94
C VAL A 76 -14.75 22.08 -18.57
N ALA A 77 -14.76 23.41 -18.51
CA ALA A 77 -14.68 24.17 -17.27
C ALA A 77 -16.02 24.26 -16.51
N ASN A 78 -17.11 23.73 -17.08
CA ASN A 78 -18.41 23.70 -16.44
C ASN A 78 -18.37 22.75 -15.22
N LEU A 79 -18.87 23.23 -14.08
CA LEU A 79 -18.94 22.43 -12.85
C LEU A 79 -19.74 21.14 -13.04
N GLN A 80 -20.83 21.17 -13.81
CA GLN A 80 -21.63 19.98 -14.10
C GLN A 80 -20.82 18.93 -14.86
N PHE A 81 -20.03 19.36 -15.86
CA PHE A 81 -19.12 18.48 -16.59
C PHE A 81 -18.07 17.88 -15.65
N ILE A 82 -17.45 18.70 -14.80
CA ILE A 82 -16.46 18.22 -13.83
C ILE A 82 -17.07 17.17 -12.88
N LEU A 83 -18.28 17.39 -12.38
CA LEU A 83 -18.93 16.48 -11.43
C LEU A 83 -19.43 15.19 -12.10
N GLU A 84 -20.16 15.29 -13.20
CA GLU A 84 -20.80 14.13 -13.85
C GLU A 84 -19.78 13.31 -14.66
N GLU A 85 -18.94 14.00 -15.44
CA GLU A 85 -18.04 13.37 -16.39
C GLU A 85 -16.68 13.05 -15.74
N ALA A 86 -15.98 14.06 -15.22
CA ALA A 86 -14.62 13.83 -14.72
C ALA A 86 -14.61 13.07 -13.38
N ALA A 87 -15.40 13.52 -12.39
CA ALA A 87 -15.48 12.87 -11.09
C ALA A 87 -16.37 11.62 -11.13
N GLY A 88 -17.59 11.74 -11.65
CA GLY A 88 -18.58 10.66 -11.70
C GLY A 88 -18.07 9.44 -12.49
N LYS A 89 -17.67 9.63 -13.75
CA LYS A 89 -17.09 8.52 -14.53
C LYS A 89 -15.72 8.11 -13.98
N GLY A 90 -14.96 9.02 -13.36
CA GLY A 90 -13.72 8.68 -12.64
C GLY A 90 -13.94 7.65 -11.53
N ILE A 91 -14.97 7.82 -10.71
CA ILE A 91 -15.37 6.84 -9.68
C ILE A 91 -15.79 5.51 -10.31
N ILE A 92 -16.57 5.54 -11.39
CA ILE A 92 -16.97 4.32 -12.12
C ILE A 92 -15.74 3.61 -12.68
N PHE A 93 -14.79 4.34 -13.25
CA PHE A 93 -13.54 3.79 -13.76
C PHE A 93 -12.75 3.08 -12.66
N ILE A 94 -12.61 3.71 -11.48
CA ILE A 94 -11.97 3.10 -10.31
C ILE A 94 -12.69 1.81 -9.91
N ALA A 95 -14.02 1.86 -9.82
CA ALA A 95 -14.83 0.69 -9.49
C ALA A 95 -14.62 -0.47 -10.49
N VAL A 96 -14.57 -0.17 -11.80
CA VAL A 96 -14.33 -1.15 -12.86
C VAL A 96 -12.90 -1.71 -12.82
N MET A 97 -11.91 -0.85 -12.63
CA MET A 97 -10.50 -1.26 -12.55
C MET A 97 -10.24 -2.15 -11.33
N ASN A 98 -10.86 -1.83 -10.20
CA ASN A 98 -10.69 -2.55 -8.93
C ASN A 98 -11.61 -3.78 -8.81
N ALA A 99 -12.77 -3.78 -9.45
CA ALA A 99 -13.65 -4.96 -9.42
C ALA A 99 -13.05 -6.11 -10.24
N ARG A 100 -13.24 -7.36 -9.76
CA ARG A 100 -12.93 -8.58 -10.52
C ARG A 100 -13.98 -8.83 -11.61
N VAL A 101 -14.30 -7.81 -12.40
CA VAL A 101 -15.28 -7.92 -13.47
C VAL A 101 -14.56 -8.36 -14.72
N GLU A 102 -14.90 -9.55 -15.20
CA GLU A 102 -14.70 -9.94 -16.59
C GLU A 102 -15.58 -9.03 -17.44
N LEU A 103 -15.06 -7.85 -17.76
CA LEU A 103 -15.65 -7.02 -18.81
C LEU A 103 -15.59 -7.88 -20.08
N GLY A 104 -16.72 -8.00 -20.78
CA GLY A 104 -16.90 -8.84 -21.96
C GLY A 104 -15.93 -8.53 -23.12
N PRO A 105 -16.31 -8.71 -24.39
CA PRO A 105 -15.37 -8.87 -25.51
C PRO A 105 -14.75 -7.55 -25.99
N VAL A 106 -14.28 -6.68 -25.09
CA VAL A 106 -13.44 -5.54 -25.42
C VAL A 106 -12.00 -6.08 -25.61
N PRO A 107 -11.43 -6.02 -26.81
CA PRO A 107 -10.15 -6.67 -27.14
C PRO A 107 -8.92 -6.00 -26.48
N LEU A 108 -9.11 -4.88 -25.78
CA LEU A 108 -8.05 -4.20 -25.06
C LEU A 108 -8.08 -4.61 -23.59
N ASN A 109 -7.12 -5.45 -23.19
CA ASN A 109 -6.89 -5.78 -21.78
C ASN A 109 -6.16 -4.62 -21.08
N ILE A 110 -6.82 -3.45 -21.01
CA ILE A 110 -6.36 -2.22 -20.36
C ILE A 110 -5.92 -2.51 -18.93
N LYS A 111 -6.64 -3.42 -18.25
CA LYS A 111 -6.32 -3.91 -16.91
C LYS A 111 -4.99 -4.65 -16.85
N ALA A 112 -4.67 -5.52 -17.81
CA ALA A 112 -3.37 -6.19 -17.86
C ALA A 112 -2.24 -5.21 -18.15
N LEU A 113 -2.42 -4.28 -19.09
CA LEU A 113 -1.41 -3.26 -19.39
C LEU A 113 -1.13 -2.38 -18.16
N TYR A 114 -2.19 -1.91 -17.50
CA TYR A 114 -2.10 -1.18 -16.24
C TYR A 114 -1.37 -1.97 -15.16
N LYS A 115 -1.72 -3.24 -14.97
CA LYS A 115 -1.04 -4.13 -14.01
C LYS A 115 0.46 -4.30 -14.30
N VAL A 116 0.86 -4.40 -15.57
CA VAL A 116 2.28 -4.49 -15.93
C VAL A 116 3.04 -3.25 -15.44
N PHE A 117 2.53 -2.05 -15.69
CA PHE A 117 3.18 -0.82 -15.24
C PHE A 117 3.26 -0.72 -13.71
N VAL A 118 2.14 -1.01 -13.03
CA VAL A 118 2.08 -1.02 -11.55
C VAL A 118 3.08 -2.04 -10.98
N GLN A 119 3.16 -3.25 -11.55
CA GLN A 119 4.12 -4.27 -11.14
C GLN A 119 5.57 -3.83 -11.33
N GLN A 120 5.91 -3.11 -12.39
CA GLN A 120 7.27 -2.60 -12.56
C GLN A 120 7.62 -1.57 -11.49
N ALA A 121 6.67 -0.71 -11.11
CA ALA A 121 6.89 0.24 -10.04
C ALA A 121 7.09 -0.46 -8.68
N PHE A 122 6.30 -1.50 -8.39
CA PHE A 122 6.49 -2.34 -7.20
C PHE A 122 7.83 -3.09 -7.22
N ARG A 123 8.27 -3.63 -8.36
CA ARG A 123 9.61 -4.25 -8.47
C ARG A 123 10.74 -3.27 -8.17
N LEU A 124 10.60 -2.00 -8.57
CA LEU A 124 11.59 -0.97 -8.23
C LEU A 124 11.55 -0.60 -6.74
N ILE A 125 10.37 -0.57 -6.14
CA ILE A 125 10.22 -0.40 -4.69
C ILE A 125 10.91 -1.56 -3.95
N ASP A 126 10.59 -2.79 -4.36
CA ASP A 126 11.08 -4.02 -3.73
C ASP A 126 12.59 -4.18 -3.88
N ARG A 127 13.16 -4.05 -5.08
CA ARG A 127 14.61 -4.16 -5.32
C ARG A 127 15.45 -3.25 -4.41
N ASN A 128 14.95 -2.07 -4.08
CA ASN A 128 15.68 -1.11 -3.24
C ASN A 128 15.55 -1.40 -1.74
N GLN A 129 14.70 -2.34 -1.34
CA GLN A 129 14.38 -2.64 0.06
C GLN A 129 14.49 -4.12 0.42
N ALA A 130 14.54 -5.01 -0.56
CA ALA A 130 14.48 -6.47 -0.38
C ALA A 130 15.59 -6.97 0.54
N ASP A 131 16.84 -6.59 0.28
CA ASP A 131 17.98 -7.06 1.07
C ASP A 131 17.87 -6.64 2.54
N VAL A 132 17.67 -5.34 2.79
CA VAL A 132 17.58 -4.79 4.16
C VAL A 132 16.34 -5.30 4.89
N THR A 133 15.22 -5.49 4.18
CA THR A 133 13.98 -6.02 4.75
C THR A 133 14.14 -7.51 5.09
N SER A 134 14.74 -8.28 4.19
CA SER A 134 15.02 -9.71 4.38
C SER A 134 15.98 -9.91 5.56
N GLU A 135 17.05 -9.12 5.64
CA GLU A 135 18.01 -9.13 6.73
C GLU A 135 17.32 -8.83 8.07
N PHE A 136 16.51 -7.78 8.14
CA PHE A 136 15.76 -7.44 9.35
C PHE A 136 14.83 -8.57 9.81
N TRP A 137 14.04 -9.15 8.91
CA TRP A 137 13.12 -10.23 9.28
C TRP A 137 13.85 -11.53 9.65
N THR A 138 14.98 -11.81 9.00
CA THR A 138 15.86 -12.95 9.34
C THR A 138 16.48 -12.75 10.73
N GLU A 139 17.00 -11.55 11.03
CA GLU A 139 17.51 -11.23 12.36
C GLU A 139 16.41 -11.35 13.42
N PHE A 140 15.19 -10.91 13.10
CA PHE A 140 14.04 -11.05 13.99
C PHE A 140 13.68 -12.52 14.23
N GLU A 141 13.69 -13.36 13.19
CA GLU A 141 13.48 -14.80 13.33
C GLU A 141 14.52 -15.44 14.26
N VAL A 142 15.81 -15.16 14.04
CA VAL A 142 16.90 -15.65 14.87
C VAL A 142 16.75 -15.16 16.31
N ALA A 143 16.40 -13.89 16.51
CA ALA A 143 16.19 -13.31 17.83
C ALA A 143 15.05 -14.00 18.59
N LEU A 144 13.92 -14.26 17.93
CA LEU A 144 12.77 -14.98 18.50
C LEU A 144 13.11 -16.44 18.83
N LEU A 145 13.88 -17.12 17.98
CA LEU A 145 14.32 -18.50 18.25
C LEU A 145 15.13 -18.62 19.53
N GLN A 146 15.83 -17.56 19.95
CA GLN A 146 16.66 -17.52 21.15
C GLN A 146 15.91 -17.06 22.42
N ARG A 147 14.67 -16.58 22.32
CA ARG A 147 13.89 -16.10 23.48
C ARG A 147 13.40 -17.24 24.38
N SER A 148 13.07 -16.93 25.63
CA SER A 148 12.27 -17.84 26.47
C SER A 148 10.82 -17.92 25.98
N ASP A 149 10.10 -18.96 26.40
CA ASP A 149 8.66 -19.08 26.10
C ASP A 149 7.84 -17.96 26.77
N ASP A 150 8.24 -17.53 27.97
CA ASP A 150 7.60 -16.41 28.68
C ASP A 150 7.69 -15.08 27.90
N GLU A 151 8.85 -14.82 27.27
CA GLU A 151 9.06 -13.64 26.42
C GLU A 151 8.25 -13.72 25.11
N LEU A 152 8.17 -14.91 24.49
CA LEU A 152 7.30 -15.12 23.34
C LEU A 152 5.83 -14.89 23.70
N ASP A 153 5.38 -15.42 24.83
CA ASP A 153 4.01 -15.27 25.31
C ASP A 153 3.67 -13.82 25.71
N ALA A 154 4.64 -13.06 26.21
CA ALA A 154 4.49 -11.62 26.42
C ALA A 154 4.24 -10.89 25.09
N GLY A 155 5.05 -11.16 24.07
CA GLY A 155 4.87 -10.59 22.73
C GLY A 155 3.55 -11.01 22.06
N ILE A 156 3.15 -12.27 22.20
CA ILE A 156 1.87 -12.77 21.70
C ILE A 156 0.70 -12.05 22.38
N ARG A 157 0.72 -11.90 23.71
CA ARG A 157 -0.32 -11.16 24.45
C ARG A 157 -0.41 -9.70 24.00
N TYR A 158 0.72 -9.09 23.69
CA TYR A 158 0.73 -7.76 23.09
C TYR A 158 -0.01 -7.76 21.74
N LEU A 159 0.27 -8.73 20.85
CA LEU A 159 -0.42 -8.84 19.56
C LEU A 159 -1.93 -9.08 19.71
N GLU A 160 -2.35 -9.94 20.64
CA GLU A 160 -3.77 -10.17 20.95
C GLU A 160 -4.46 -8.86 21.32
N ASN A 161 -3.89 -8.10 22.26
CA ASN A 161 -4.43 -6.80 22.66
C ASN A 161 -4.39 -5.79 21.51
N TYR A 162 -3.33 -5.78 20.72
CA TYR A 162 -3.15 -4.89 19.59
C TYR A 162 -4.25 -5.08 18.52
N PHE A 163 -4.55 -6.33 18.17
CA PHE A 163 -5.58 -6.64 17.18
C PHE A 163 -7.01 -6.52 17.74
N ALA A 164 -7.22 -6.82 19.03
CA ALA A 164 -8.52 -6.65 19.68
C ALA A 164 -8.96 -5.18 19.76
N LEU A 165 -8.04 -4.28 20.12
CA LEU A 165 -8.32 -2.85 20.33
C LEU A 165 -8.38 -2.03 19.02
N GLY A 166 -7.88 -2.56 17.90
CA GLY A 166 -7.84 -1.84 16.62
C GLY A 166 -9.21 -1.62 15.97
N LEU A 167 -9.31 -0.61 15.11
CA LEU A 167 -10.45 -0.38 14.20
C LEU A 167 -10.35 -1.31 12.98
N ARG A 168 -10.43 -2.62 13.21
CA ARG A 168 -10.51 -3.65 12.15
C ARG A 168 -11.93 -4.22 12.06
N PRO A 169 -12.37 -4.67 10.87
CA PRO A 169 -13.60 -5.44 10.74
C PRO A 169 -13.63 -6.65 11.69
N ALA A 170 -14.81 -6.99 12.22
CA ALA A 170 -14.95 -8.09 13.19
C ALA A 170 -14.41 -9.43 12.65
N GLN A 171 -14.57 -9.69 11.35
CA GLN A 171 -14.03 -10.90 10.72
C GLN A 171 -12.51 -10.93 10.75
N GLU A 172 -11.84 -9.83 10.41
CA GLU A 172 -10.37 -9.77 10.47
C GLU A 172 -9.85 -9.96 11.89
N LYS A 173 -10.53 -9.38 12.90
CA LYS A 173 -10.15 -9.58 14.30
C LYS A 173 -10.19 -11.04 14.68
N LYS A 174 -11.27 -11.73 14.32
CA LYS A 174 -11.43 -13.17 14.54
C LYS A 174 -10.35 -13.97 13.82
N ASP A 175 -10.04 -13.64 12.57
CA ASP A 175 -8.99 -14.32 11.81
C ASP A 175 -7.60 -14.17 12.48
N TYR A 176 -7.31 -13.01 13.07
CA TYR A 176 -6.07 -12.79 13.84
C TYR A 176 -6.06 -13.56 15.17
N GLU A 177 -7.18 -13.55 15.89
CA GLU A 177 -7.33 -14.30 17.15
C GLU A 177 -7.14 -15.79 16.91
N ASP A 178 -7.80 -16.37 15.91
CA ASP A 178 -7.68 -17.79 15.55
C ASP A 178 -6.24 -18.16 15.19
N LYS A 179 -5.54 -17.32 14.43
CA LYS A 179 -4.11 -17.52 14.09
C LYS A 179 -3.21 -17.46 15.32
N LEU A 180 -3.41 -16.49 16.22
CA LEU A 180 -2.62 -16.37 17.44
C LEU A 180 -2.86 -17.54 18.40
N GLN A 181 -4.08 -18.05 18.48
CA GLN A 181 -4.41 -19.26 19.25
C GLN A 181 -3.71 -20.50 18.67
N GLN A 182 -3.72 -20.66 17.34
CA GLN A 182 -2.97 -21.74 16.67
C GLN A 182 -1.47 -21.65 16.96
N ILE A 183 -0.90 -20.45 16.92
CA ILE A 183 0.52 -20.20 17.22
C ILE A 183 0.86 -20.58 18.67
N LYS A 184 0.01 -20.24 19.65
CA LYS A 184 0.22 -20.62 21.05
C LYS A 184 0.28 -22.14 21.23
N GLN A 185 -0.57 -22.86 20.51
CA GLN A 185 -0.68 -24.32 20.57
C GLN A 185 0.40 -25.06 19.77
N GLU A 186 1.17 -24.36 18.93
CA GLU A 186 2.24 -24.98 18.15
C GLU A 186 3.38 -25.46 19.06
N ALA A 187 3.63 -26.77 19.06
CA ALA A 187 4.65 -27.42 19.88
C ALA A 187 6.06 -27.20 19.31
N HIS A 188 6.21 -27.09 17.99
CA HIS A 188 7.50 -26.91 17.35
C HIS A 188 7.91 -25.43 17.34
N ARG A 189 8.92 -25.08 18.14
CA ARG A 189 9.43 -23.72 18.28
C ARG A 189 9.70 -23.01 16.95
N ALA A 190 10.38 -23.67 16.01
CA ALA A 190 10.68 -23.07 14.71
C ALA A 190 9.41 -22.76 13.89
N LYS A 191 8.41 -23.65 13.94
CA LYS A 191 7.12 -23.40 13.28
C LYS A 191 6.35 -22.27 13.98
N LYS A 192 6.36 -22.25 15.31
CA LYS A 192 5.76 -21.17 16.12
C LYS A 192 6.35 -19.81 15.74
N VAL A 193 7.67 -19.69 15.69
CA VAL A 193 8.36 -18.44 15.31
C VAL A 193 8.05 -18.05 13.86
N SER A 194 8.12 -18.98 12.91
CA SER A 194 7.81 -18.69 11.50
C SER A 194 6.37 -18.18 11.34
N ALA A 195 5.41 -18.80 12.03
CA ALA A 195 4.02 -18.37 12.04
C ALA A 195 3.84 -17.00 12.73
N LEU A 196 4.57 -16.71 13.81
CA LEU A 196 4.57 -15.40 14.47
C LEU A 196 4.97 -14.27 13.52
N ILE A 197 6.02 -14.48 12.73
CA ILE A 197 6.51 -13.48 11.77
C ILE A 197 5.43 -13.20 10.71
N GLN A 198 4.76 -14.24 10.21
CA GLN A 198 3.68 -14.08 9.23
C GLN A 198 2.46 -13.32 9.77
N VAL A 199 2.23 -13.40 11.08
CA VAL A 199 1.12 -12.72 11.78
C VAL A 199 1.54 -11.35 12.34
N MET A 200 2.81 -10.96 12.17
CA MET A 200 3.36 -9.66 12.58
C MET A 200 2.88 -8.50 11.68
N ASP A 201 1.56 -8.32 11.59
CA ASP A 201 0.86 -7.27 10.84
C ASP A 201 0.61 -6.03 11.72
N VAL A 202 1.64 -5.64 12.48
CA VAL A 202 1.63 -4.39 13.26
C VAL A 202 1.93 -3.22 12.33
N ARG A 203 1.26 -2.08 12.55
CA ARG A 203 1.57 -0.87 11.77
C ARG A 203 3.03 -0.52 12.00
N ARG A 204 3.74 -0.07 10.96
CA ARG A 204 5.18 0.24 11.03
C ARG A 204 5.53 1.17 12.19
N GLN A 205 4.71 2.17 12.46
CA GLN A 205 4.86 3.11 13.60
C GLN A 205 4.79 2.43 15.00
N HIS A 206 4.24 1.23 15.09
CA HIS A 206 4.11 0.45 16.33
C HIS A 206 5.10 -0.72 16.38
N LEU A 207 5.88 -0.95 15.31
CA LEU A 207 6.80 -2.10 15.23
C LEU A 207 7.87 -2.05 16.32
N ALA A 208 8.47 -0.89 16.58
CA ALA A 208 9.44 -0.72 17.68
C ALA A 208 8.88 -1.19 19.05
N ARG A 209 7.61 -0.88 19.31
CA ARG A 209 6.92 -1.31 20.53
C ARG A 209 6.68 -2.82 20.52
N ALA A 210 6.26 -3.38 19.39
CA ALA A 210 6.08 -4.83 19.24
C ALA A 210 7.39 -5.57 19.53
N LEU A 211 8.50 -5.15 18.92
CA LEU A 211 9.84 -5.73 19.14
C LEU A 211 10.24 -5.72 20.63
N GLY A 212 9.95 -4.63 21.33
CA GLY A 212 10.22 -4.53 22.78
C GLY A 212 9.44 -5.55 23.62
N TRP A 213 8.21 -5.88 23.24
CA TRP A 213 7.43 -6.92 23.93
C TRP A 213 7.94 -8.35 23.68
N PHE A 214 8.72 -8.55 22.61
CA PHE A 214 9.45 -9.79 22.34
C PHE A 214 10.90 -9.76 22.88
N SER A 215 11.25 -8.77 23.73
CA SER A 215 12.62 -8.57 24.26
C SER A 215 13.69 -8.47 23.15
N CYS A 216 13.34 -7.92 22.00
CA CYS A 216 14.24 -7.74 20.86
C CYS A 216 14.83 -6.32 20.84
N ASP A 217 15.51 -5.94 21.93
CA ASP A 217 15.96 -4.55 22.15
C ASP A 217 16.99 -4.08 21.11
N GLU A 218 17.90 -4.95 20.67
CA GLU A 218 18.88 -4.61 19.64
C GLU A 218 18.20 -4.29 18.29
N LEU A 219 17.23 -5.11 17.89
CA LEU A 219 16.44 -4.88 16.67
C LEU A 219 15.56 -3.65 16.78
N LYS A 220 14.98 -3.40 17.96
CA LYS A 220 14.25 -2.17 18.25
C LYS A 220 15.14 -0.95 18.06
N GLN A 221 16.35 -0.95 18.62
CA GLN A 221 17.30 0.15 18.45
C GLN A 221 17.73 0.31 16.99
N LYS A 222 18.03 -0.78 16.27
CA LYS A 222 18.33 -0.75 14.82
C LYS A 222 17.18 -0.15 14.03
N PHE A 223 15.94 -0.56 14.32
CA PHE A 223 14.74 -0.02 13.67
C PHE A 223 14.57 1.47 13.94
N GLU A 224 14.66 1.90 15.21
CA GLU A 224 14.55 3.31 15.61
C GLU A 224 15.68 4.18 15.04
N ALA A 225 16.91 3.67 14.99
CA ALA A 225 18.07 4.35 14.40
C ALA A 225 17.94 4.47 12.88
N GLY A 226 17.58 3.39 12.18
CA GLY A 226 17.34 3.39 10.73
C GLY A 226 16.13 4.24 10.33
N TRP A 227 15.12 4.32 11.20
CA TRP A 227 14.00 5.24 11.08
C TRP A 227 14.47 6.69 11.19
N SER A 228 15.23 7.03 12.25
CA SER A 228 15.67 8.39 12.60
C SER A 228 16.74 8.96 11.67
N ALA A 229 17.81 8.20 11.37
CA ALA A 229 18.91 8.63 10.48
C ALA A 229 18.45 8.90 9.04
N LYS A 230 17.33 8.30 8.63
CA LYS A 230 16.70 8.53 7.33
C LYS A 230 15.52 9.51 7.41
N ILE A 231 15.20 10.13 8.54
CA ILE A 231 14.21 11.24 8.61
C ILE A 231 14.92 12.59 8.42
N SER A 232 16.20 12.66 8.79
CA SER A 232 17.03 13.87 8.77
C SER A 232 17.90 14.07 7.52
N SER A 233 18.10 13.03 6.69
CA SER A 233 18.67 13.14 5.32
C SER A 233 17.60 13.41 4.28
#